data_AF-A8RPY6-F1
#
_entry.id   AF-A8RPY6-F1
#
_cell.length_a   1.000
_cell.length_b   1.000
_cell.length_c   1.000
_cell.angle_alpha   90.00
_cell.angle_beta   90.00
_cell.angle_gamma   90.00
#
_symmetry.space_group_name_H-M   'P 1'
#
loop_
_entity.id
_entity.type
_entity.pdbx_description
1 polymer ?
#
loop_
_entity_poly.entity_id
_entity_poly.type
_entity_poly.pdbx_seq_one_letter_code
_entity_poly.pdbx_strand_id
1 'polypeptide(L)'
;MIDYGKLFALLEIRNMKKTDLLKIISSPTLAKLSKGQNISTDTIDKICIHLGVQPSDIMEVYEEEIVDGKKLKIKTRYGEPKTYQENEIRTLIISELGKFLKKEGNKEILDEEKIEETLKKINE
;
A
#
# COMPACT_ATOMS: atom_id res chain seq x y z
N MET A 1 9.60 0.31 1.89
CA MET A 1 9.86 0.35 0.44
C MET A 1 9.20 1.55 -0.22
N ILE A 2 9.86 2.13 -1.22
CA ILE A 2 9.33 3.22 -2.04
C ILE A 2 8.29 2.65 -3.02
N ASP A 3 7.21 3.40 -3.21
CA ASP A 3 6.15 3.10 -4.17
C ASP A 3 5.87 4.35 -5.02
N TYR A 4 5.82 4.18 -6.35
CA TYR A 4 5.56 5.23 -7.34
C TYR A 4 4.15 5.13 -7.94
N GLY A 5 3.23 4.41 -7.31
CA GLY A 5 1.85 4.26 -7.79
C GLY A 5 1.15 5.59 -7.99
N LYS A 6 1.43 6.56 -7.11
CA LYS A 6 0.97 7.95 -7.24
C LYS A 6 1.40 8.62 -8.55
N LEU A 7 2.66 8.46 -8.95
CA LEU A 7 3.15 8.97 -10.24
C LEU A 7 2.32 8.40 -11.39
N PHE A 8 2.07 7.08 -11.41
CA PHE A 8 1.35 6.45 -12.51
C PHE A 8 -0.13 6.84 -12.56
N ALA A 9 -0.79 6.94 -11.40
CA ALA A 9 -2.14 7.46 -11.31
C ALA A 9 -2.22 8.92 -11.81
N LEU A 10 -1.24 9.76 -11.46
CA LEU A 10 -1.14 11.13 -11.94
C LEU A 10 -1.00 11.20 -13.47
N LEU A 11 -0.17 10.33 -14.06
CA LEU A 11 -0.02 10.26 -15.52
C LEU A 11 -1.34 9.86 -16.20
N GLU A 12 -2.05 8.87 -15.66
CA GLU A 12 -3.35 8.43 -16.18
C GLU A 12 -4.40 9.55 -16.13
N ILE A 13 -4.50 10.27 -15.00
CA ILE A 13 -5.39 11.43 -14.84
C ILE A 13 -5.09 12.51 -15.89
N ARG A 14 -3.82 12.65 -16.28
CA ARG A 14 -3.36 13.61 -17.29
C ARG A 14 -3.33 13.05 -18.72
N ASN A 15 -3.87 11.85 -18.94
CA ASN A 15 -3.85 11.16 -20.22
C ASN A 15 -2.43 11.01 -20.82
N MET A 16 -1.44 10.79 -19.95
CA MET A 16 -0.04 10.55 -20.31
C MET A 16 0.32 9.08 -20.13
N LYS A 17 1.16 8.55 -21.02
CA LYS A 17 1.75 7.23 -20.90
C LYS A 17 3.05 7.32 -20.09
N LYS A 18 3.44 6.23 -19.43
CA LYS A 18 4.76 6.10 -18.78
C LYS A 18 5.92 6.43 -19.72
N THR A 19 5.79 6.05 -21.00
CA THR A 19 6.78 6.31 -22.05
C THR A 19 6.96 7.80 -22.35
N ASP A 20 5.99 8.66 -22.03
CA ASP A 20 6.12 10.11 -22.24
C ASP A 20 7.19 10.72 -21.33
N LEU A 21 7.50 10.07 -20.20
CA LEU A 21 8.60 10.45 -19.32
C LEU A 21 9.98 10.21 -19.97
N LEU A 22 10.10 9.42 -21.04
CA LEU A 22 11.39 9.17 -21.71
C LEU A 22 12.03 10.43 -22.30
N LYS A 23 11.27 11.53 -22.40
CA LYS A 23 11.78 12.85 -22.78
C LYS A 23 12.70 13.47 -21.72
N ILE A 24 12.57 13.03 -20.46
CA ILE A 24 13.29 13.60 -19.31
C ILE A 24 14.11 12.57 -18.52
N ILE A 25 13.83 11.27 -18.69
CA ILE A 25 14.53 10.18 -18.02
C ILE A 25 14.90 9.06 -19.00
N SER A 26 15.87 8.23 -18.62
CA SER A 26 16.31 7.10 -19.44
C SER A 26 15.40 5.87 -19.31
N SER A 27 15.37 5.00 -20.33
CA SER A 27 14.60 3.75 -20.30
C SER A 27 14.91 2.85 -19.09
N PRO A 28 16.18 2.67 -18.65
CA PRO A 28 16.49 1.94 -17.43
C PRO A 28 15.85 2.56 -16.18
N THR A 29 15.79 3.89 -16.12
CA THR A 29 15.17 4.62 -15.00
C THR A 29 13.66 4.42 -14.99
N LEU A 30 13.01 4.44 -16.16
CA LEU A 30 11.59 4.14 -16.27
C LEU A 30 11.26 2.70 -15.85
N ALA A 31 12.15 1.75 -16.16
CA ALA A 31 12.03 0.37 -15.70
C ALA A 31 12.16 0.26 -14.17
N LYS A 32 13.08 1.02 -13.55
CA LYS A 32 13.22 1.10 -12.08
C LYS A 32 11.96 1.64 -11.40
N LEU A 33 11.41 2.74 -11.93
CA LEU A 33 10.14 3.32 -11.45
C LEU A 33 9.02 2.28 -11.47
N SER A 34 8.90 1.52 -12.57
CA SER A 34 7.87 0.50 -12.72
C SER A 34 8.02 -0.67 -11.76
N LYS A 35 9.23 -0.91 -11.24
CA LYS A 35 9.54 -1.97 -10.27
C LYS A 35 9.60 -1.48 -8.82
N GLY A 36 9.31 -0.20 -8.55
CA GLY A 36 9.44 0.37 -7.19
C GLY A 36 10.87 0.44 -6.69
N GLN A 37 11.86 0.51 -7.59
CA GLN A 37 13.28 0.55 -7.22
C GLN A 37 13.77 1.98 -6.97
N ASN A 38 14.86 2.10 -6.21
CA ASN A 38 15.47 3.40 -5.93
C ASN A 38 15.99 4.06 -7.22
N ILE A 39 15.75 5.37 -7.31
CA ILE A 39 16.28 6.27 -8.33
C ILE A 39 17.03 7.41 -7.65
N SER A 40 17.77 8.22 -8.42
CA SER A 40 18.45 9.39 -7.87
C SER A 40 17.46 10.51 -7.52
N THR A 41 17.80 11.35 -6.56
CA THR A 41 17.05 12.57 -6.23
C THR A 41 16.98 13.54 -7.41
N ASP A 42 18.03 13.64 -8.22
CA ASP A 42 18.03 14.40 -9.48
C ASP A 42 16.95 13.91 -10.46
N THR A 43 16.68 12.60 -10.51
CA THR A 43 15.58 12.05 -11.33
C THR A 43 14.22 12.49 -10.78
N ILE A 44 14.06 12.44 -9.44
CA ILE A 44 12.83 12.87 -8.77
C ILE A 44 12.56 14.34 -9.07
N ASP A 45 13.58 15.19 -8.96
CA ASP A 45 13.52 16.63 -9.26
C ASP A 45 13.09 16.90 -10.71
N LYS A 46 13.74 16.24 -11.68
CA LYS A 46 13.36 16.34 -13.11
C LYS A 46 11.90 15.99 -13.37
N ILE A 47 11.39 14.93 -12.75
CA ILE A 47 9.99 14.52 -12.88
C ILE A 47 9.06 15.57 -12.25
N CYS A 48 9.40 16.05 -11.05
CA CYS A 48 8.63 17.06 -10.32
C CYS A 48 8.52 18.37 -11.13
N ILE A 49 9.63 18.86 -11.67
CA ILE A 49 9.67 20.07 -12.51
C ILE A 49 8.86 19.86 -13.79
N HIS A 50 9.04 18.73 -14.49
CA HIS A 50 8.34 18.46 -15.75
C HIS A 50 6.82 18.35 -15.58
N LEU A 51 6.37 17.80 -14.45
CA LEU A 51 4.95 17.62 -14.15
C LEU A 51 4.37 18.77 -13.30
N GLY A 52 5.18 19.70 -12.80
CA GLY A 52 4.74 20.77 -11.91
C GLY A 52 4.11 20.24 -10.61
N VAL A 53 4.78 19.30 -9.95
CA VAL A 53 4.30 18.63 -8.72
C VAL A 53 5.42 18.54 -7.67
N GLN A 54 5.07 18.17 -6.43
CA GLN A 54 6.04 17.92 -5.37
C GLN A 54 6.38 16.42 -5.26
N PRO A 55 7.52 16.04 -4.64
CA PRO A 55 7.86 14.63 -4.43
C PRO A 55 6.74 13.82 -3.73
N SER A 56 6.02 14.42 -2.78
CA SER A 56 4.89 13.80 -2.07
C SER A 56 3.71 13.41 -2.97
N ASP A 57 3.63 14.02 -4.15
CA ASP A 57 2.55 13.80 -5.11
C ASP A 57 2.85 12.62 -6.05
N ILE A 58 4.11 12.15 -6.10
CA ILE A 58 4.54 11.12 -7.06
C ILE A 58 5.06 9.85 -6.40
N MET A 59 5.45 9.90 -5.12
CA MET A 59 5.96 8.74 -4.41
C MET A 59 5.57 8.71 -2.93
N GLU A 60 5.49 7.49 -2.40
CA GLU A 60 5.24 7.23 -0.99
C GLU A 60 6.17 6.11 -0.49
N VAL A 61 6.26 5.97 0.82
CA VAL A 61 7.01 4.88 1.45
C VAL A 61 6.06 4.05 2.30
N TYR A 62 6.24 2.74 2.24
CA TYR A 62 5.46 1.75 2.97
C TYR A 62 6.37 0.82 3.76
N GLU A 63 6.00 0.44 4.96
CA GLU A 63 6.54 -0.71 5.68
C GLU A 63 5.78 -1.97 5.28
N GLU A 64 6.47 -3.10 5.32
CA GLU A 64 5.85 -4.41 5.09
C GLU A 64 5.86 -5.16 6.41
N GLU A 65 4.67 -5.52 6.87
CA GLU A 65 4.49 -6.35 8.06
C GLU A 65 3.83 -7.67 7.68
N ILE A 66 4.19 -8.73 8.41
CA ILE A 66 3.54 -10.03 8.31
C ILE A 66 2.67 -10.20 9.54
N VAL A 67 1.36 -10.25 9.34
CA VAL A 67 0.38 -10.51 10.39
C VAL A 67 -0.39 -11.77 9.98
N ASP A 68 -0.36 -12.79 10.84
CA ASP A 68 -1.04 -14.08 10.61
C ASP A 68 -0.72 -14.72 9.23
N GLY A 69 0.54 -14.63 8.81
CA GLY A 69 1.02 -15.17 7.54
C GLY A 69 0.62 -14.36 6.30
N LYS A 70 -0.09 -13.24 6.46
CA LYS A 70 -0.46 -12.31 5.39
C LYS A 70 0.49 -11.12 5.36
N LYS A 71 0.92 -10.74 4.15
CA LYS A 71 1.80 -9.60 3.92
C LYS A 71 0.95 -8.33 3.77
N LEU A 72 1.12 -7.38 4.68
CA LEU A 72 0.42 -6.09 4.67
C LEU A 72 1.38 -4.96 4.25
N LYS A 73 0.90 -4.02 3.43
CA LYS A 73 1.60 -2.78 3.12
C LYS A 73 1.04 -1.66 4.00
N ILE A 74 1.86 -1.17 4.92
CA ILE A 74 1.49 -0.10 5.87
C ILE A 74 2.20 1.17 5.43
N LYS A 75 1.48 2.27 5.28
CA LYS A 75 2.06 3.52 4.80
C LYS A 75 2.92 4.15 5.90
N THR A 76 4.17 4.46 5.62
CA THR A 76 5.02 5.16 6.58
C THR A 76 4.58 6.61 6.65
N ARG A 77 3.89 6.97 7.72
CA ARG A 77 3.72 8.36 8.15
C ARG A 77 4.03 8.36 9.64
N TYR A 78 4.96 9.21 10.08
CA TYR A 78 4.88 9.68 11.46
C TYR A 78 3.56 10.41 11.54
N GLY A 79 2.54 9.73 12.05
CA GLY A 79 1.18 10.22 12.07
C GLY A 79 1.09 11.48 12.90
N GLU A 80 0.23 12.41 12.49
CA GLU A 80 -0.53 13.09 13.53
C GLU A 80 -1.13 12.01 14.45
N PRO A 81 -1.08 12.18 15.79
CA PRO A 81 -1.30 11.12 16.79
C PRO A 81 -2.53 10.21 16.58
N LYS A 82 -3.56 10.70 15.87
CA LYS A 82 -4.78 9.94 15.54
C LYS A 82 -4.56 8.76 14.59
N THR A 83 -3.64 8.87 13.63
CA THR A 83 -3.45 7.83 12.60
C THR A 83 -2.69 6.60 13.10
N TYR A 84 -1.93 6.71 14.19
CA TYR A 84 -1.27 5.56 14.82
C TYR A 84 -2.29 4.64 15.49
N GLN A 85 -3.25 5.23 16.23
CA GLN A 85 -4.35 4.47 16.83
C GLN A 85 -5.23 3.82 15.77
N GLU A 86 -5.57 4.52 14.68
CA GLU A 86 -6.38 3.92 13.61
C GLU A 86 -5.68 2.74 12.94
N ASN A 87 -4.37 2.81 12.73
CA ASN A 87 -3.60 1.71 12.14
C ASN A 87 -3.43 0.54 13.12
N GLU A 88 -3.13 0.79 14.40
CA GLU A 88 -3.07 -0.24 15.44
C GLU A 88 -4.43 -0.93 15.61
N ILE A 89 -5.51 -0.15 15.73
CA ILE A 89 -6.89 -0.65 15.82
C ILE A 89 -7.23 -1.46 14.57
N ARG A 90 -6.88 -0.98 13.37
CA ARG A 90 -7.12 -1.72 12.13
C ARG A 90 -6.37 -3.06 12.11
N THR A 91 -5.11 -3.09 12.49
CA THR A 91 -4.30 -4.33 12.56
C THR A 91 -4.88 -5.30 13.60
N LEU A 92 -5.25 -4.80 14.79
CA LEU A 92 -5.89 -5.60 15.83
C LEU A 92 -7.24 -6.16 15.36
N ILE A 93 -8.09 -5.34 14.71
CA ILE A 93 -9.37 -5.79 14.14
C ILE A 93 -9.14 -6.86 13.07
N ILE A 94 -8.18 -6.65 12.16
CA ILE A 94 -7.89 -7.64 11.09
C ILE A 94 -7.41 -8.95 11.69
N SER A 95 -6.54 -8.93 12.69
CA SER A 95 -6.06 -10.14 13.36
C SER A 95 -7.19 -10.85 14.11
N GLU A 96 -8.02 -10.11 14.86
CA GLU A 96 -9.13 -10.69 15.61
C GLU A 96 -10.20 -11.28 14.68
N LEU A 97 -10.61 -10.54 13.64
CA LEU A 97 -11.58 -11.02 12.66
C LEU A 97 -11.02 -12.17 11.81
N GLY A 98 -9.72 -12.16 11.52
CA GLY A 98 -9.04 -13.21 10.77
C GLY A 98 -9.16 -14.59 11.41
N LYS A 99 -9.30 -14.67 12.75
CA LYS A 99 -9.50 -15.94 13.48
C LYS A 99 -10.82 -16.62 13.14
N PHE A 100 -11.79 -15.90 12.60
CA PHE A 100 -13.10 -16.41 12.21
C PHE A 100 -13.19 -16.74 10.72
N LEU A 101 -12.06 -16.78 10.01
CA LEU A 101 -12.01 -17.22 8.61
C LEU A 101 -11.53 -18.67 8.53
N LYS A 102 -12.16 -19.47 7.66
CA LYS A 102 -11.71 -20.82 7.27
C LYS A 102 -11.53 -20.92 5.76
N LYS A 103 -10.67 -21.85 5.33
CA LYS A 103 -10.48 -22.14 3.90
C LYS A 103 -11.54 -23.11 3.40
N GLU A 104 -12.17 -22.75 2.30
CA GLU A 104 -13.05 -23.64 1.53
C GLU A 104 -12.58 -23.64 0.07
N GLY A 105 -11.84 -24.68 -0.31
CA GLY A 105 -11.12 -24.72 -1.58
C GLY A 105 -10.10 -23.58 -1.68
N ASN A 106 -10.24 -22.73 -2.71
CA ASN A 106 -9.37 -21.57 -2.94
C ASN A 106 -9.87 -20.26 -2.32
N LYS A 107 -10.98 -20.29 -1.56
CA LYS A 107 -11.57 -19.09 -0.94
C LYS A 107 -11.41 -19.15 0.58
N GLU A 108 -11.31 -17.97 1.19
CA GLU A 108 -11.53 -17.79 2.64
C GLU A 108 -12.99 -17.40 2.84
N ILE A 109 -13.68 -18.13 3.70
CA ILE A 109 -15.07 -17.88 4.09
C ILE A 109 -15.15 -17.72 5.61
N LEU A 110 -16.25 -17.15 6.11
CA LEU A 110 -16.50 -17.07 7.55
C LEU A 110 -16.76 -18.46 8.13
N ASP A 111 -16.19 -18.69 9.31
CA ASP A 111 -16.39 -19.89 10.09
C ASP A 111 -17.55 -19.69 11.09
N GLU A 112 -18.77 -19.84 10.57
CA GLU A 112 -20.01 -19.58 11.32
C GLU A 112 -20.12 -20.40 12.61
N GLU A 113 -19.67 -21.66 12.61
CA GLU A 113 -19.68 -22.52 13.81
C GLU A 113 -18.81 -21.92 14.92
N LYS A 114 -17.61 -21.46 14.58
CA LYS A 114 -16.67 -20.85 15.52
C LYS A 114 -17.17 -19.52 16.06
N ILE A 115 -17.89 -18.75 15.24
CA ILE A 115 -18.54 -17.51 15.66
C ILE A 115 -19.64 -17.83 16.69
N GLU A 116 -20.53 -18.76 16.39
CA GLU A 116 -21.63 -19.17 17.27
C GLU A 116 -21.14 -19.74 18.61
N GLU A 117 -20.09 -20.57 18.60
CA GLU A 117 -19.46 -21.06 19.84
C GLU A 117 -18.90 -19.93 20.71
N THR A 118 -18.32 -18.91 20.07
CA THR A 118 -17.75 -17.76 20.78
C THR A 118 -18.86 -16.88 21.36
N LEU A 119 -19.94 -16.65 20.60
CA LEU A 119 -21.11 -15.89 21.06
C LEU A 119 -21.82 -16.57 22.23
N LYS A 120 -21.88 -17.91 22.26
CA LYS A 120 -22.42 -18.65 23.41
C LYS A 120 -21.64 -18.39 24.70
N LYS A 121 -20.30 -18.40 24.62
CA LYS A 121 -19.42 -18.15 25.78
C LYS A 121 -19.46 -16.72 26.33
N ILE A 122 -19.91 -15.76 25.53
CA ILE A 122 -20.06 -14.35 25.95
C ILE A 122 -21.38 -14.13 26.69
N ASN A 123 -22.40 -14.94 26.40
CA ASN A 123 -23.74 -14.82 26.96
C ASN A 123 -24.01 -15.72 28.18
N GLU A 124 -22.99 -16.43 28.67
CA GLU A 124 -22.95 -17.15 29.95
C GLU A 124 -22.31 -16.28 31.04
#